data_AF-A0A9N9JPC9-F1
#
_entry.id   AF-A0A9N9JPC9-F1
#
_cell.length_a   1.000
_cell.length_b   1.000
_cell.length_c   1.000
_cell.angle_alpha   90.00
_cell.angle_beta   90.00
_cell.angle_gamma   90.00
#
_symmetry.space_group_name_H-M   'P 1'
#
loop_
_entity.id
_entity.type
_entity.pdbx_description
1 polymer ?
#
loop_
_entity_poly.entity_id
_entity_poly.type
_entity_poly.pdbx_seq_one_letter_code
_entity_poly.pdbx_strand_id
1 'polypeptide(L)'
;YASDCLTIFHKGKDKCTDDFIRTPGLWLSKKKLHARFTGNWDNDAGIMGVGDELSLQKWYHITYTLSDPEKRLDIYVDGEWVGYYSIQDVKKQNVIFNDGPLYIGQAFSCDGFDGEISNVHYFNWRLTPEEVKKDLLRGLRKNEEDTFYYISFDDKSFDDNSISILKLRPFKNNTNAQWKVLRIDNYYGYPSLTDNSPIKDVVLINKGTGKAMKYRNKETGTEITQVDLAEADNNCILWSIGSKQNDGTRAMHLNNNESMSLDGWTGNLVDGCEARLFPTHNGSNQLWTFEQVLCD
;
A
#
# COMPACT_ATOMS: atom_id res chain seq x y z
N TYR A 1 1.72 -27.89 28.54
CA TYR A 1 2.09 -28.35 27.19
C TYR A 1 1.36 -27.45 26.21
N ALA A 2 1.89 -26.25 25.96
CA ALA A 2 1.36 -25.37 24.92
C ALA A 2 1.75 -25.98 23.58
N SER A 3 0.81 -26.11 22.65
CA SER A 3 1.09 -26.69 21.34
C SER A 3 2.07 -25.80 20.61
N ASP A 4 3.19 -26.36 20.12
CA ASP A 4 4.22 -25.66 19.33
C ASP A 4 3.72 -25.06 18.00
N CYS A 5 2.41 -25.02 17.76
CA CYS A 5 1.75 -24.72 16.49
C CYS A 5 0.62 -23.71 16.72
N LEU A 6 0.80 -22.50 16.21
CA LEU A 6 -0.14 -21.39 16.29
C LEU A 6 -0.94 -21.27 14.99
N THR A 7 -2.24 -21.05 15.09
CA THR A 7 -3.11 -21.01 13.90
C THR A 7 -3.24 -19.60 13.36
N ILE A 8 -2.75 -19.38 12.12
CA ILE A 8 -2.92 -18.10 11.42
C ILE A 8 -4.31 -18.04 10.82
N PHE A 9 -4.71 -19.04 10.03
CA PHE A 9 -6.07 -19.19 9.56
C PHE A 9 -6.40 -20.64 9.22
N HIS A 10 -7.68 -21.00 9.23
CA HIS A 10 -8.17 -22.21 8.59
C HIS A 10 -9.66 -22.10 8.23
N LYS A 11 -10.12 -22.91 7.27
CA LYS A 11 -11.53 -23.00 6.88
C LYS A 11 -12.04 -24.42 7.02
N GLY A 12 -13.20 -24.58 7.67
CA GLY A 12 -13.88 -25.85 7.82
C GLY A 12 -14.22 -26.23 9.27
N LYS A 13 -14.37 -27.53 9.52
CA LYS A 13 -14.90 -28.08 10.78
C LYS A 13 -13.91 -29.07 11.44
N ASP A 14 -14.04 -29.20 12.76
CA ASP A 14 -13.08 -29.84 13.66
C ASP A 14 -13.08 -31.38 13.66
N LYS A 15 -12.02 -31.95 14.27
CA LYS A 15 -11.71 -33.37 14.54
C LYS A 15 -12.78 -34.12 15.35
N CYS A 16 -13.73 -33.43 15.98
CA CYS A 16 -14.76 -34.06 16.80
C CYS A 16 -15.94 -34.63 15.99
N THR A 17 -15.91 -34.49 14.66
CA THR A 17 -16.85 -35.14 13.73
C THR A 17 -16.06 -35.93 12.69
N ASP A 18 -16.62 -37.02 12.17
CA ASP A 18 -15.97 -37.91 11.18
C ASP A 18 -15.53 -37.20 9.88
N ASP A 19 -15.92 -35.93 9.68
CA ASP A 19 -15.61 -35.09 8.51
C ASP A 19 -14.60 -33.96 8.83
N PHE A 20 -13.40 -34.31 9.30
CA PHE A 20 -12.33 -33.33 9.52
C PHE A 20 -11.81 -32.75 8.18
N ILE A 21 -12.24 -31.54 7.85
CA ILE A 21 -11.82 -30.82 6.63
C ILE A 21 -11.29 -29.44 7.02
N ARG A 22 -10.02 -29.19 6.68
CA ARG A 22 -9.27 -27.94 6.99
C ARG A 22 -8.64 -27.32 5.75
N THR A 23 -9.48 -27.07 4.75
CA THR A 23 -9.03 -26.52 3.46
C THR A 23 -9.60 -25.12 3.24
N PRO A 24 -8.77 -24.08 3.08
CA PRO A 24 -7.32 -24.05 3.31
C PRO A 24 -6.97 -23.93 4.80
N GLY A 25 -5.70 -24.15 5.15
CA GLY A 25 -5.17 -23.88 6.49
C GLY A 25 -3.70 -23.50 6.52
N LEU A 26 -3.34 -22.58 7.41
CA LEU A 26 -1.98 -22.11 7.62
C LEU A 26 -1.67 -21.97 9.11
N TRP A 27 -0.57 -22.57 9.52
CA TRP A 27 -0.06 -22.53 10.89
C TRP A 27 1.37 -21.98 10.93
N LEU A 28 1.76 -21.49 12.10
CA LEU A 28 3.12 -21.12 12.44
C LEU A 28 3.63 -22.09 13.51
N SER A 29 4.72 -22.80 13.23
CA SER A 29 5.39 -23.64 14.22
C SER A 29 6.89 -23.42 14.16
N LYS A 30 7.52 -23.21 15.31
CA LYS A 30 8.97 -22.93 15.41
C LYS A 30 9.41 -21.83 14.42
N LYS A 31 8.62 -20.76 14.32
CA LYS A 31 8.82 -19.62 13.40
C LYS A 31 8.78 -19.95 11.90
N LYS A 32 8.31 -21.13 11.50
CA LYS A 32 8.14 -21.51 10.10
C LYS A 32 6.67 -21.69 9.74
N LEU A 33 6.35 -21.44 8.47
CA LEU A 33 4.99 -21.59 7.96
C LEU A 33 4.69 -23.05 7.63
N HIS A 34 3.52 -23.52 8.04
CA HIS A 34 2.99 -24.86 7.76
C HIS A 34 1.68 -24.71 7.02
N ALA A 35 1.72 -24.91 5.71
CA ALA A 35 0.57 -24.75 4.82
C ALA A 35 -0.08 -26.11 4.57
N ARG A 36 -1.33 -26.29 4.96
CA ARG A 36 -2.05 -27.58 4.86
C ARG A 36 -3.40 -27.45 4.18
N PHE A 37 -3.85 -28.57 3.65
CA PHE A 37 -5.19 -28.78 3.15
C PHE A 37 -5.60 -30.24 3.34
N THR A 38 -6.88 -30.52 3.15
CA THR A 38 -7.44 -31.86 3.17
C THR A 38 -7.54 -32.38 1.74
N GLY A 39 -6.94 -33.54 1.47
CA GLY A 39 -7.14 -34.31 0.25
C GLY A 39 -7.88 -35.61 0.54
N ASN A 40 -8.40 -36.28 -0.49
CA ASN A 40 -9.05 -37.59 -0.35
C ASN A 40 -8.09 -38.75 0.01
N TRP A 41 -6.78 -38.48 0.15
CA TRP A 41 -5.77 -39.45 0.56
C TRP A 41 -5.11 -39.11 1.90
N ASP A 42 -5.13 -37.84 2.31
CA ASP A 42 -4.47 -37.33 3.51
C ASP A 42 -5.18 -36.06 3.96
N ASN A 43 -5.62 -36.02 5.22
CA ASN A 43 -6.31 -34.88 5.80
C ASN A 43 -5.35 -33.78 6.33
N ASP A 44 -4.03 -34.00 6.22
CA ASP A 44 -2.94 -33.08 6.55
C ASP A 44 -1.95 -32.87 5.40
N ALA A 45 -2.41 -33.01 4.15
CA ALA A 45 -1.58 -32.79 2.98
C ALA A 45 -1.03 -31.36 2.95
N GLY A 46 0.21 -31.18 2.50
CA GLY A 46 0.83 -29.86 2.35
C GLY A 46 2.29 -29.81 2.77
N ILE A 47 2.75 -28.63 3.16
CA ILE A 47 4.17 -28.33 3.45
C ILE A 47 4.39 -28.22 4.96
N MET A 48 5.41 -28.92 5.45
CA MET A 48 5.87 -28.84 6.84
C MET A 48 7.07 -27.91 6.96
N GLY A 49 6.86 -26.68 7.39
CA GLY A 49 7.94 -25.71 7.60
C GLY A 49 8.56 -25.24 6.29
N VAL A 50 7.93 -24.26 5.64
CA VAL A 50 8.41 -23.64 4.40
C VAL A 50 9.18 -22.34 4.68
N GLY A 51 10.19 -22.08 3.86
CA GLY A 51 11.01 -20.88 3.91
C GLY A 51 11.95 -20.79 5.11
N ASP A 52 12.49 -19.59 5.27
CA ASP A 52 13.32 -19.20 6.41
C ASP A 52 12.47 -18.97 7.68
N GLU A 53 13.13 -18.94 8.83
CA GLU A 53 12.46 -18.60 10.08
C GLU A 53 12.01 -17.13 10.07
N LEU A 54 10.73 -16.90 10.39
CA LEU A 54 10.18 -15.57 10.54
C LEU A 54 10.71 -14.90 11.82
N SER A 55 11.04 -13.62 11.70
CA SER A 55 11.44 -12.78 12.83
C SER A 55 10.22 -12.32 13.62
N LEU A 56 10.36 -12.23 14.94
CA LEU A 56 9.31 -11.70 15.80
C LEU A 56 9.16 -10.18 15.58
N GLN A 57 7.95 -9.65 15.81
CA GLN A 57 7.64 -8.21 15.74
C GLN A 57 7.94 -7.59 14.36
N LYS A 58 7.79 -8.37 13.29
CA LYS A 58 7.94 -7.91 11.90
C LYS A 58 6.68 -8.24 11.11
N TRP A 59 6.23 -7.28 10.31
CA TRP A 59 5.15 -7.48 9.33
C TRP A 59 5.65 -8.30 8.14
N TYR A 60 4.81 -9.24 7.71
CA TYR A 60 5.02 -10.05 6.52
C TYR A 60 3.73 -10.07 5.69
N HIS A 61 3.87 -10.01 4.37
CA HIS A 61 2.76 -10.36 3.47
C HIS A 61 2.88 -11.83 3.13
N ILE A 62 1.91 -12.64 3.54
CA ILE A 62 1.91 -14.08 3.29
C ILE A 62 0.78 -14.41 2.33
N THR A 63 1.13 -15.09 1.24
CA THR A 63 0.13 -15.60 0.29
C THR A 63 0.15 -17.12 0.23
N TYR A 64 -1.02 -17.71 0.43
CA TYR A 64 -1.30 -19.14 0.26
C TYR A 64 -2.15 -19.30 -1.00
N THR A 65 -1.72 -20.15 -1.94
CA THR A 65 -2.53 -20.45 -3.13
C THR A 65 -2.68 -21.96 -3.32
N LEU A 66 -3.90 -22.44 -3.58
CA LEU A 66 -4.18 -23.86 -3.78
C LEU A 66 -5.08 -24.04 -4.99
N SER A 67 -4.73 -24.98 -5.87
CA SER A 67 -5.50 -25.32 -7.06
C SER A 67 -5.57 -26.84 -7.21
N ASP A 68 -6.79 -27.37 -7.21
CA ASP A 68 -7.02 -28.78 -7.54
C ASP A 68 -6.82 -29.09 -9.02
N PRO A 69 -7.28 -28.25 -9.99
CA PRO A 69 -6.99 -28.50 -11.40
C PRO A 69 -5.49 -28.51 -11.72
N GLU A 70 -4.72 -27.61 -11.11
CA GLU A 70 -3.25 -27.58 -11.27
C GLU A 70 -2.52 -28.49 -10.29
N LYS A 71 -3.25 -29.16 -9.39
CA LYS A 71 -2.73 -30.14 -8.45
C LYS A 71 -1.57 -29.60 -7.58
N ARG A 72 -1.68 -28.34 -7.16
CA ARG A 72 -0.55 -27.60 -6.56
C ARG A 72 -0.98 -26.59 -5.49
N LEU A 73 -0.17 -26.51 -4.44
CA LEU A 73 -0.16 -25.52 -3.38
C LEU A 73 1.12 -24.70 -3.47
N ASP A 74 1.06 -23.37 -3.37
CA ASP A 74 2.22 -22.48 -3.28
C ASP A 74 2.14 -21.56 -2.06
N ILE A 75 3.31 -21.21 -1.53
CA ILE A 75 3.46 -20.21 -0.47
C ILE A 75 4.42 -19.12 -0.92
N TYR A 76 4.00 -17.88 -0.67
CA TYR A 76 4.80 -16.69 -0.91
C TYR A 76 4.95 -15.91 0.40
N VAL A 77 6.13 -15.34 0.61
CA VAL A 77 6.41 -14.40 1.71
C VAL A 77 6.97 -13.14 1.06
N ASP A 78 6.36 -12.00 1.34
CA ASP A 78 6.70 -10.70 0.76
C ASP A 78 6.76 -10.73 -0.78
N GLY A 79 5.85 -11.51 -1.38
CA GLY A 79 5.74 -11.67 -2.85
C GLY A 79 6.75 -12.64 -3.47
N GLU A 80 7.72 -13.14 -2.70
CA GLU A 80 8.70 -14.13 -3.15
C GLU A 80 8.18 -15.55 -2.93
N TRP A 81 8.36 -16.42 -3.91
CA TRP A 81 7.91 -17.81 -3.86
C TRP A 81 8.87 -18.65 -3.00
N VAL A 82 8.42 -19.03 -1.80
CA VAL A 82 9.28 -19.69 -0.79
C VAL A 82 9.10 -21.20 -0.75
N GLY A 83 8.08 -21.74 -1.41
CA GLY A 83 7.92 -23.18 -1.58
C GLY A 83 6.54 -23.61 -2.09
N TYR A 84 6.43 -24.91 -2.34
CA TYR A 84 5.24 -25.51 -2.93
C TYR A 84 5.05 -26.97 -2.50
N TYR A 85 3.84 -27.47 -2.72
CA TYR A 85 3.50 -28.88 -2.65
C TYR A 85 2.75 -29.28 -3.92
N SER A 86 3.18 -30.39 -4.54
CA SER A 86 2.53 -30.96 -5.72
C SER A 86 1.87 -32.29 -5.38
N ILE A 87 0.61 -32.44 -5.77
CA ILE A 87 -0.13 -33.70 -5.68
C ILE A 87 0.41 -34.64 -6.77
N GLN A 88 0.79 -35.86 -6.40
CA GLN A 88 1.55 -36.76 -7.27
C GLN A 88 0.65 -37.69 -8.09
N ASP A 89 -0.35 -38.33 -7.46
CA ASP A 89 -1.29 -39.22 -8.18
C ASP A 89 -2.47 -38.39 -8.72
N VAL A 90 -2.17 -37.54 -9.70
CA VAL A 90 -3.09 -36.52 -10.24
C VAL A 90 -4.42 -37.06 -10.77
N LYS A 91 -4.52 -38.36 -11.06
CA LYS A 91 -5.76 -39.01 -11.51
C LYS A 91 -6.66 -39.46 -10.37
N LYS A 92 -6.12 -39.71 -9.18
CA LYS A 92 -6.86 -40.25 -8.04
C LYS A 92 -6.97 -39.27 -6.88
N GLN A 93 -5.99 -38.41 -6.74
CA GLN A 93 -5.86 -37.48 -5.63
C GLN A 93 -6.51 -36.13 -5.97
N ASN A 94 -7.47 -35.73 -5.13
CA ASN A 94 -8.17 -34.46 -5.24
C ASN A 94 -8.21 -33.72 -3.90
N VAL A 95 -8.07 -32.41 -3.95
CA VAL A 95 -8.29 -31.50 -2.84
C VAL A 95 -9.77 -31.54 -2.46
N ILE A 96 -10.05 -31.63 -1.16
CA ILE A 96 -11.39 -31.53 -0.60
C ILE A 96 -11.59 -30.11 -0.08
N PHE A 97 -12.39 -29.32 -0.80
CA PHE A 97 -12.87 -28.01 -0.34
C PHE A 97 -14.11 -28.16 0.55
N ASN A 98 -14.44 -27.12 1.30
CA ASN A 98 -15.59 -27.10 2.19
C ASN A 98 -16.27 -25.72 2.22
N ASP A 99 -17.53 -25.71 2.63
CA ASP A 99 -18.34 -24.50 2.84
C ASP A 99 -18.38 -24.05 4.30
N GLY A 100 -17.49 -24.59 5.15
CA GLY A 100 -17.42 -24.22 6.55
C GLY A 100 -16.91 -22.78 6.76
N PRO A 101 -17.07 -22.22 7.97
CA PRO A 101 -16.56 -20.90 8.31
C PRO A 101 -15.03 -20.79 8.15
N LEU A 102 -14.55 -19.60 7.81
CA LEU A 102 -13.13 -19.21 7.83
C LEU A 102 -12.81 -18.58 9.18
N TYR A 103 -11.78 -19.07 9.84
CA TYR A 103 -11.27 -18.55 11.10
C TYR A 103 -9.89 -17.94 10.87
N ILE A 104 -9.64 -16.79 11.50
CA ILE A 104 -8.42 -16.00 11.38
C ILE A 104 -7.94 -15.68 12.79
N GLY A 105 -6.68 -15.97 13.11
CA GLY A 105 -6.09 -15.79 14.44
C GLY A 105 -6.68 -16.71 15.53
N GLN A 106 -7.58 -17.61 15.16
CA GLN A 106 -8.28 -18.51 16.05
C GLN A 106 -8.12 -19.94 15.56
N ALA A 107 -8.03 -20.88 16.51
CA ALA A 107 -8.11 -22.31 16.22
C ALA A 107 -9.22 -22.98 17.03
N PHE A 108 -9.60 -24.18 16.58
CA PHE A 108 -10.51 -25.05 17.32
C PHE A 108 -9.83 -25.91 18.38
N SER A 109 -8.62 -26.42 18.10
CA SER A 109 -7.94 -27.45 18.90
C SER A 109 -6.48 -27.14 19.25
N CYS A 110 -6.00 -25.96 18.88
CA CYS A 110 -4.66 -25.43 19.20
C CYS A 110 -4.75 -23.95 19.56
N ASP A 111 -3.63 -23.37 19.95
CA ASP A 111 -3.58 -21.95 20.28
C ASP A 111 -3.77 -21.10 19.01
N GLY A 112 -4.53 -20.01 19.14
CA GLY A 112 -4.64 -18.98 18.12
C GLY A 112 -3.30 -18.27 17.90
N PHE A 113 -3.15 -17.60 16.76
CA PHE A 113 -1.95 -16.79 16.52
C PHE A 113 -1.89 -15.61 17.48
N ASP A 114 -0.82 -15.55 18.26
CA ASP A 114 -0.51 -14.45 19.19
C ASP A 114 0.29 -13.35 18.47
N GLY A 115 -0.40 -12.59 17.63
CA GLY A 115 0.17 -11.50 16.86
C GLY A 115 -0.90 -10.73 16.07
N GLU A 116 -0.48 -9.66 15.40
CA GLU A 116 -1.40 -8.83 14.61
C GLU A 116 -1.62 -9.41 13.21
N ILE A 117 -2.88 -9.40 12.74
CA ILE A 117 -3.27 -9.80 11.39
C ILE A 117 -4.07 -8.65 10.78
N SER A 118 -3.71 -8.25 9.56
CA SER A 118 -4.38 -7.14 8.84
C SER A 118 -4.56 -7.49 7.36
N ASN A 119 -5.48 -6.78 6.70
CA ASN A 119 -5.72 -6.81 5.25
C ASN A 119 -5.91 -8.22 4.65
N VAL A 120 -6.70 -9.07 5.31
CA VAL A 120 -6.99 -10.42 4.83
C VAL A 120 -7.87 -10.37 3.57
N HIS A 121 -7.38 -10.97 2.49
CA HIS A 121 -8.13 -11.19 1.26
C HIS A 121 -8.32 -12.69 1.02
N TYR A 122 -9.51 -13.08 0.58
CA TYR A 122 -9.83 -14.47 0.25
C TYR A 122 -10.45 -14.53 -1.15
N PHE A 123 -9.89 -15.40 -2.00
CA PHE A 123 -10.30 -15.56 -3.39
C PHE A 123 -10.79 -16.98 -3.63
N ASN A 124 -11.75 -17.15 -4.52
CA ASN A 124 -12.21 -18.46 -4.98
C ASN A 124 -11.46 -18.96 -6.24
N TRP A 125 -10.31 -18.36 -6.55
CA TRP A 125 -9.37 -18.82 -7.58
C TRP A 125 -7.93 -18.76 -7.05
N ARG A 126 -7.03 -19.49 -7.71
CA ARG A 126 -5.60 -19.44 -7.43
C ARG A 126 -4.99 -18.20 -8.09
N LEU A 127 -4.34 -17.37 -7.29
CA LEU A 127 -3.59 -16.23 -7.78
C LEU A 127 -2.35 -16.69 -8.57
N THR A 128 -2.04 -16.00 -9.67
CA THR A 128 -0.74 -16.13 -10.36
C THR A 128 0.37 -15.41 -9.59
N PRO A 129 1.66 -15.71 -9.84
CA PRO A 129 2.77 -14.97 -9.21
C PRO A 129 2.70 -13.45 -9.42
N GLU A 130 2.24 -13.00 -10.59
CA GLU A 130 2.05 -11.58 -10.91
C GLU A 130 0.91 -10.97 -10.09
N GLU A 131 -0.20 -11.71 -9.91
CA GLU A 131 -1.31 -11.29 -9.06
C GLU A 131 -0.93 -11.24 -7.58
N VAL A 132 -0.07 -12.16 -7.11
CA VAL A 132 0.50 -12.13 -5.76
C VAL A 132 1.33 -10.86 -5.55
N LYS A 133 2.22 -10.54 -6.49
CA LYS A 133 3.01 -9.29 -6.44
C LYS A 133 2.09 -8.07 -6.48
N LYS A 134 1.05 -8.08 -7.29
CA LYS A 134 0.06 -7.00 -7.35
C LYS A 134 -0.71 -6.85 -6.04
N ASP A 135 -1.09 -7.95 -5.39
CA ASP A 135 -1.78 -7.92 -4.09
C ASP A 135 -0.87 -7.43 -2.96
N LEU A 136 0.39 -7.90 -2.91
CA LEU A 136 1.42 -7.35 -2.03
C LEU A 136 1.51 -5.83 -2.22
N LEU A 137 1.68 -5.39 -3.47
CA LEU A 137 1.78 -3.98 -3.81
C LEU A 137 0.50 -3.23 -3.43
N ARG A 138 -0.68 -3.87 -3.47
CA ARG A 138 -1.96 -3.29 -3.01
C ARG A 138 -2.03 -3.20 -1.49
N GLY A 139 -1.49 -4.16 -0.75
CA GLY A 139 -1.43 -4.14 0.72
C GLY A 139 -0.43 -3.12 1.25
N LEU A 140 0.78 -3.08 0.66
CA LEU A 140 1.77 -2.01 0.89
C LEU A 140 1.19 -0.66 0.52
N ARG A 141 0.51 -0.60 -0.63
CA ARG A 141 -0.29 0.55 -1.03
C ARG A 141 -1.32 0.87 0.02
N LYS A 142 -2.14 -0.02 0.58
CA LYS A 142 -3.13 0.38 1.60
C LYS A 142 -2.49 1.06 2.82
N ASN A 143 -1.28 0.64 3.21
CA ASN A 143 -0.52 1.29 4.28
C ASN A 143 0.09 2.65 3.84
N GLU A 144 0.36 2.88 2.55
CA GLU A 144 0.82 4.15 1.97
C GLU A 144 -0.31 5.02 1.35
N GLU A 145 -1.46 4.43 1.02
CA GLU A 145 -2.58 4.95 0.24
C GLU A 145 -3.57 5.68 1.15
N ASP A 146 -3.50 5.40 2.44
CA ASP A 146 -4.10 6.18 3.52
C ASP A 146 -3.10 7.18 4.12
N THR A 147 -1.86 7.22 3.63
CA THR A 147 -0.89 8.24 4.05
C THR A 147 -1.12 9.53 3.28
N PHE A 148 -1.81 10.45 3.93
CA PHE A 148 -1.95 11.82 3.45
C PHE A 148 -0.85 12.69 4.03
N TYR A 149 -0.32 13.58 3.19
CA TYR A 149 0.59 14.62 3.61
C TYR A 149 -0.20 15.91 3.75
N TYR A 150 0.01 16.56 4.88
CA TYR A 150 -0.27 17.96 5.01
C TYR A 150 0.88 18.70 4.31
N ILE A 151 0.56 19.31 3.15
CA ILE A 151 1.51 20.14 2.41
C ILE A 151 1.32 21.55 2.94
N SER A 152 2.32 22.03 3.66
CA SER A 152 2.22 23.26 4.43
C SER A 152 3.42 24.15 4.24
N PHE A 153 3.21 25.37 4.67
CA PHE A 153 4.22 26.37 4.90
C PHE A 153 4.16 26.77 6.37
N ASP A 154 5.25 27.32 6.89
CA ASP A 154 5.27 27.93 8.22
C ASP A 154 4.44 29.23 8.17
N ASP A 155 3.19 29.19 8.65
CA ASP A 155 2.18 30.23 8.42
C ASP A 155 1.83 31.04 9.69
N LYS A 156 1.53 32.34 9.50
CA LYS A 156 0.80 33.22 10.42
C LYS A 156 -0.35 33.95 9.70
N SER A 157 -1.50 33.25 9.64
CA SER A 157 -2.93 33.68 9.67
C SER A 157 -3.60 34.47 8.52
N PHE A 158 -4.75 33.91 8.04
CA PHE A 158 -6.08 34.41 7.51
C PHE A 158 -6.14 35.67 6.60
N ASP A 159 -6.99 35.81 5.55
CA ASP A 159 -8.46 35.61 5.35
C ASP A 159 -8.85 35.52 3.83
N ASP A 160 -10.05 35.01 3.48
CA ASP A 160 -10.43 34.53 2.14
C ASP A 160 -11.31 35.49 1.29
N ASN A 161 -10.91 35.75 0.03
CA ASN A 161 -11.83 35.90 -1.12
C ASN A 161 -11.08 35.93 -2.47
N SER A 162 -11.11 34.86 -3.29
CA SER A 162 -10.92 34.94 -4.77
C SER A 162 -11.00 33.58 -5.49
N ILE A 163 -11.31 33.68 -6.79
CA ILE A 163 -11.71 32.65 -7.76
C ILE A 163 -10.48 31.93 -8.37
N SER A 164 -10.57 30.61 -8.52
CA SER A 164 -9.79 29.73 -9.44
C SER A 164 -8.25 29.74 -9.41
N ILE A 165 -7.64 29.70 -8.22
CA ILE A 165 -6.22 29.34 -8.05
C ILE A 165 -6.10 28.43 -6.82
N LEU A 166 -5.22 27.41 -6.85
CA LEU A 166 -5.03 26.52 -5.71
C LEU A 166 -4.53 27.31 -4.49
N LYS A 167 -5.37 27.35 -3.46
CA LYS A 167 -5.03 27.89 -2.14
C LYS A 167 -4.65 26.74 -1.22
N LEU A 168 -3.48 26.82 -0.60
CA LEU A 168 -3.04 25.84 0.39
C LEU A 168 -3.37 26.38 1.78
N ARG A 169 -4.09 25.58 2.57
CA ARG A 169 -4.69 25.99 3.86
C ARG A 169 -3.82 25.52 5.04
N PRO A 170 -3.88 26.14 6.23
CA PRO A 170 -2.94 25.94 7.32
C PRO A 170 -3.36 24.81 8.29
N PHE A 171 -4.53 24.21 8.07
CA PHE A 171 -5.12 23.29 9.05
C PHE A 171 -4.86 21.84 8.67
N LYS A 172 -3.95 21.21 9.42
CA LYS A 172 -3.63 19.77 9.28
C LYS A 172 -4.86 18.87 9.30
N ASN A 173 -5.92 19.24 10.02
CA ASN A 173 -7.17 18.45 10.11
C ASN A 173 -8.17 18.73 8.97
N ASN A 174 -7.92 19.74 8.14
CA ASN A 174 -8.79 20.05 7.01
C ASN A 174 -8.45 19.12 5.84
N THR A 175 -9.42 18.29 5.43
CA THR A 175 -9.24 17.35 4.32
C THR A 175 -8.90 18.03 2.99
N ASN A 176 -9.29 19.29 2.77
CA ASN A 176 -8.90 20.06 1.58
C ASN A 176 -7.44 20.53 1.62
N ALA A 177 -6.75 20.45 2.76
CA ALA A 177 -5.33 20.75 2.92
C ALA A 177 -4.45 19.48 2.90
N GLN A 178 -5.06 18.31 2.81
CA GLN A 178 -4.39 17.02 2.83
C GLN A 178 -4.27 16.46 1.41
N TRP A 179 -3.08 15.99 1.05
CA TRP A 179 -2.75 15.50 -0.28
C TRP A 179 -2.08 14.13 -0.21
N LYS A 180 -2.57 13.20 -1.01
CA LYS A 180 -1.95 11.91 -1.25
C LYS A 180 -0.91 12.05 -2.36
N VAL A 181 0.29 11.55 -2.11
CA VAL A 181 1.38 11.51 -3.10
C VAL A 181 1.39 10.11 -3.72
N LEU A 182 0.87 9.98 -4.95
CA LEU A 182 0.77 8.72 -5.67
C LEU A 182 1.88 8.61 -6.72
N ARG A 183 2.73 7.57 -6.65
CA ARG A 183 3.75 7.31 -7.68
C ARG A 183 3.19 6.49 -8.83
N ILE A 184 3.51 6.87 -10.07
CA ILE A 184 3.09 6.13 -11.26
C ILE A 184 4.08 5.00 -11.60
N ASP A 185 5.40 5.21 -11.43
CA ASP A 185 6.42 4.19 -11.69
C ASP A 185 6.95 3.55 -10.40
N ASN A 186 6.51 2.32 -10.13
CA ASN A 186 6.91 1.51 -8.98
C ASN A 186 7.99 0.48 -9.35
N TYR A 187 9.15 0.94 -9.84
CA TYR A 187 10.33 0.07 -9.88
C TYR A 187 10.94 -0.05 -8.48
N TYR A 188 11.27 -1.26 -8.05
CA TYR A 188 11.87 -1.52 -6.74
C TYR A 188 13.15 -0.67 -6.56
N GLY A 189 13.18 0.19 -5.52
CA GLY A 189 14.37 0.98 -5.15
C GLY A 189 14.24 2.50 -5.22
N TYR A 190 13.06 3.06 -5.54
CA TYR A 190 12.89 4.52 -5.50
C TYR A 190 12.77 5.07 -4.06
N PRO A 191 13.40 6.21 -3.76
CA PRO A 191 13.52 6.74 -2.40
C PRO A 191 12.16 7.12 -1.83
N SER A 192 11.87 6.78 -0.58
CA SER A 192 10.66 7.21 0.15
C SER A 192 10.61 8.74 0.31
N LEU A 193 9.46 9.33 0.63
CA LEU A 193 9.39 10.74 1.08
C LEU A 193 10.18 10.97 2.38
N THR A 194 10.52 9.91 3.11
CA THR A 194 11.45 9.96 4.24
C THR A 194 12.92 10.05 3.82
N ASP A 195 13.26 9.68 2.58
CA ASP A 195 14.63 9.64 2.09
C ASP A 195 15.04 10.99 1.51
N ASN A 196 16.30 11.39 1.67
CA ASN A 196 16.76 12.71 1.25
C ASN A 196 16.77 12.94 -0.28
N SER A 197 16.60 11.87 -1.07
CA SER A 197 16.65 11.91 -2.53
C SER A 197 15.37 12.51 -3.14
N PRO A 198 15.44 12.99 -4.39
CA PRO A 198 14.28 13.48 -5.12
C PRO A 198 13.41 12.32 -5.62
N ILE A 199 12.13 12.61 -5.84
CA ILE A 199 11.12 11.66 -6.28
C ILE A 199 10.45 12.21 -7.54
N LYS A 200 10.29 11.38 -8.57
CA LYS A 200 9.67 11.76 -9.84
C LYS A 200 8.38 10.97 -10.09
N ASP A 201 7.67 11.36 -11.13
CA ASP A 201 6.48 10.65 -11.62
C ASP A 201 5.40 10.51 -10.54
N VAL A 202 5.15 11.60 -9.81
CA VAL A 202 4.13 11.64 -8.74
C VAL A 202 2.89 12.42 -9.15
N VAL A 203 1.73 11.96 -8.71
CA VAL A 203 0.44 12.64 -8.78
C VAL A 203 0.04 13.04 -7.37
N LEU A 204 -0.38 14.29 -7.20
CA LEU A 204 -0.88 14.80 -5.92
C LEU A 204 -2.40 14.80 -5.93
N ILE A 205 -3.03 13.99 -5.09
CA ILE A 205 -4.50 13.84 -5.04
C ILE A 205 -5.01 14.48 -3.75
N ASN A 206 -5.90 15.46 -3.86
CA ASN A 206 -6.50 16.11 -2.71
C ASN A 206 -7.44 15.14 -1.98
N LYS A 207 -7.36 15.05 -0.64
CA LYS A 207 -8.24 14.17 0.14
C LYS A 207 -9.69 14.61 0.14
N GLY A 208 -9.93 15.91 0.29
CA GLY A 208 -11.29 16.47 0.39
C GLY A 208 -12.06 16.40 -0.91
N THR A 209 -11.39 16.57 -2.06
CA THR A 209 -12.05 16.58 -3.38
C THR A 209 -11.84 15.30 -4.18
N GLY A 210 -10.84 14.48 -3.86
CA GLY A 210 -10.43 13.31 -4.65
C GLY A 210 -9.75 13.65 -5.99
N LYS A 211 -9.51 14.94 -6.27
CA LYS A 211 -8.98 15.42 -7.56
C LYS A 211 -7.47 15.58 -7.54
N ALA A 212 -6.85 15.37 -8.70
CA ALA A 212 -5.41 15.53 -8.91
C ALA A 212 -5.03 17.01 -9.09
N MET A 213 -3.89 17.41 -8.52
CA MET A 213 -3.30 18.73 -8.77
C MET A 213 -2.83 18.81 -10.22
N LYS A 214 -3.40 19.74 -10.97
CA LYS A 214 -3.13 19.97 -12.37
C LYS A 214 -2.45 21.31 -12.59
N TYR A 215 -1.36 21.29 -13.33
CA TYR A 215 -0.75 22.50 -13.84
C TYR A 215 -1.11 22.70 -15.32
N ARG A 216 -1.24 23.95 -15.75
CA ARG A 216 -1.37 24.28 -17.17
C ARG A 216 -0.43 25.42 -17.52
N ASN A 217 0.51 25.13 -18.42
CA ASN A 217 1.36 26.17 -19.02
C ASN A 217 0.53 26.98 -20.03
N LYS A 218 0.27 28.27 -19.74
CA LYS A 218 -0.30 29.23 -20.70
C LYS A 218 0.71 30.35 -20.89
N GLU A 219 0.77 30.89 -22.11
CA GLU A 219 1.58 32.07 -22.47
C GLU A 219 1.27 33.32 -21.62
N THR A 220 0.11 33.38 -20.95
CA THR A 220 -0.35 34.53 -20.14
C THR A 220 -0.38 34.27 -18.64
N GLY A 221 0.17 33.15 -18.16
CA GLY A 221 0.28 32.85 -16.74
C GLY A 221 -0.05 31.39 -16.43
N THR A 222 0.74 30.79 -15.54
CA THR A 222 0.63 29.38 -15.23
C THR A 222 -0.42 29.13 -14.14
N GLU A 223 -1.42 28.31 -14.44
CA GLU A 223 -2.57 28.04 -13.58
C GLU A 223 -2.39 26.70 -12.86
N ILE A 224 -2.54 26.67 -11.53
CA ILE A 224 -2.66 25.44 -10.74
C ILE A 224 -4.13 25.24 -10.38
N THR A 225 -4.67 24.09 -10.79
CA THR A 225 -6.06 23.70 -10.64
C THR A 225 -6.17 22.27 -10.11
N GLN A 226 -7.39 21.75 -10.00
CA GLN A 226 -7.63 20.35 -9.74
C GLN A 226 -8.44 19.73 -10.89
N VAL A 227 -8.19 18.46 -11.19
CA VAL A 227 -8.87 17.71 -12.25
C VAL A 227 -9.19 16.30 -11.78
N ASP A 228 -10.29 15.74 -12.27
CA ASP A 228 -10.56 14.31 -12.06
C ASP A 228 -9.49 13.48 -12.75
N LEU A 229 -8.96 12.45 -12.06
CA LEU A 229 -7.82 11.68 -12.56
C LEU A 229 -8.10 11.02 -13.92
N ALA A 230 -9.36 10.62 -14.16
CA ALA A 230 -9.80 10.04 -15.43
C ALA A 230 -9.86 11.05 -16.59
N GLU A 231 -9.89 12.36 -16.29
CA GLU A 231 -9.96 13.45 -17.27
C GLU A 231 -8.60 14.16 -17.47
N ALA A 232 -7.58 13.72 -16.73
CA ALA A 232 -6.25 14.31 -16.77
C ALA A 232 -5.41 13.75 -17.92
N ASP A 233 -4.69 14.62 -18.63
CA ASP A 233 -3.52 14.21 -19.41
C ASP A 233 -2.33 14.06 -18.45
N ASN A 234 -1.60 12.95 -18.51
CA ASN A 234 -0.43 12.69 -17.67
C ASN A 234 0.59 13.84 -17.72
N ASN A 235 0.68 14.54 -18.85
CA ASN A 235 1.62 15.66 -19.04
C ASN A 235 1.29 16.93 -18.22
N CYS A 236 0.15 16.96 -17.51
CA CYS A 236 -0.31 18.13 -16.76
C CYS A 236 -0.59 17.86 -15.28
N ILE A 237 -0.34 16.64 -14.80
CA ILE A 237 -0.58 16.23 -13.40
C ILE A 237 0.62 15.51 -12.77
N LEU A 238 1.68 15.29 -13.54
CA LEU A 238 2.90 14.66 -13.05
C LEU A 238 3.86 15.70 -12.47
N TRP A 239 4.29 15.46 -11.24
CA TRP A 239 5.20 16.32 -10.50
C TRP A 239 6.51 15.58 -10.17
N SER A 240 7.54 16.35 -9.86
CA SER A 240 8.74 15.87 -9.17
C SER A 240 8.87 16.59 -7.83
N ILE A 241 9.16 15.86 -6.78
CA ILE A 241 9.45 16.39 -5.45
C ILE A 241 10.97 16.37 -5.26
N GLY A 242 11.56 17.52 -4.98
CA GLY A 242 13.00 17.68 -4.84
C GLY A 242 13.60 16.96 -3.62
N SER A 243 14.93 16.96 -3.56
CA SER A 243 15.68 16.46 -2.41
C SER A 243 15.30 17.18 -1.12
N LYS A 244 15.38 16.48 0.01
CA LYS A 244 15.12 17.05 1.34
C LYS A 244 16.24 18.01 1.71
N GLN A 245 15.89 19.25 2.04
CA GLN A 245 16.82 20.20 2.62
C GLN A 245 17.06 19.91 4.11
N ASN A 246 18.06 20.58 4.70
CA ASN A 246 18.42 20.38 6.11
C ASN A 246 17.29 20.73 7.08
N ASP A 247 16.45 21.70 6.72
CA ASP A 247 15.24 22.10 7.49
C ASP A 247 14.04 21.17 7.26
N GLY A 248 14.20 20.16 6.40
CA GLY A 248 13.17 19.19 6.06
C GLY A 248 12.25 19.60 4.90
N THR A 249 12.39 20.82 4.36
CA THR A 249 11.60 21.30 3.23
C THR A 249 12.06 20.70 1.90
N ARG A 250 11.19 20.77 0.89
CA ARG A 250 11.45 20.28 -0.47
C ARG A 250 10.83 21.20 -1.50
N ALA A 251 11.47 21.34 -2.66
CA ALA A 251 10.84 21.99 -3.81
C ALA A 251 9.88 21.04 -4.54
N MET A 252 8.90 21.60 -5.24
CA MET A 252 8.03 20.84 -6.14
C MET A 252 8.18 21.37 -7.56
N HIS A 253 8.40 20.49 -8.53
CA HIS A 253 8.64 20.82 -9.92
C HIS A 253 7.66 20.10 -10.83
N LEU A 254 7.53 20.61 -12.06
CA LEU A 254 6.92 19.83 -13.13
C LEU A 254 7.77 18.60 -13.37
N ASN A 255 7.12 17.48 -13.71
CA ASN A 255 7.87 16.26 -13.91
C ASN A 255 8.90 16.40 -15.03
N ASN A 256 10.13 15.98 -14.74
CA ASN A 256 11.29 16.11 -15.63
C ASN A 256 11.60 17.55 -16.11
N ASN A 257 11.08 18.58 -15.42
CA ASN A 257 11.40 19.97 -15.69
C ASN A 257 11.59 20.76 -14.39
N GLU A 258 12.84 20.83 -13.94
CA GLU A 258 13.25 21.55 -12.72
C GLU A 258 13.37 23.07 -12.92
N SER A 259 13.16 23.58 -14.14
CA SER A 259 13.20 25.04 -14.40
C SER A 259 11.97 25.78 -13.92
N MET A 260 10.89 25.06 -13.60
CA MET A 260 9.63 25.59 -13.10
C MET A 260 9.27 24.90 -11.79
N SER A 261 8.86 25.69 -10.79
CA SER A 261 8.52 25.20 -9.46
C SER A 261 7.16 25.69 -9.00
N LEU A 262 6.51 24.93 -8.12
CA LEU A 262 5.35 25.41 -7.38
C LEU A 262 5.80 26.50 -6.41
N ASP A 263 5.27 27.70 -6.63
CA ASP A 263 5.69 28.94 -5.98
C ASP A 263 4.48 29.58 -5.30
N GLY A 264 4.66 30.01 -4.05
CA GLY A 264 3.72 30.88 -3.35
C GLY A 264 3.84 32.31 -3.89
N TRP A 265 2.87 32.72 -4.73
CA TRP A 265 2.94 33.91 -5.58
C TRP A 265 3.13 35.23 -4.83
N THR A 266 2.63 35.33 -3.59
CA THR A 266 2.72 36.57 -2.81
C THR A 266 4.12 36.83 -2.25
N GLY A 267 5.10 35.96 -2.50
CA GLY A 267 6.48 36.05 -2.01
C GLY A 267 6.62 35.77 -0.51
N ASN A 268 5.59 36.12 0.27
CA ASN A 268 5.37 35.67 1.63
C ASN A 268 4.33 34.55 1.62
N LEU A 269 4.65 33.46 2.30
CA LEU A 269 3.78 32.30 2.44
C LEU A 269 2.80 32.57 3.59
N VAL A 270 1.54 32.77 3.24
CA VAL A 270 0.44 33.02 4.18
C VAL A 270 -0.76 32.11 3.85
N ASP A 271 -1.68 31.92 4.79
CA ASP A 271 -2.92 31.16 4.54
C ASP A 271 -3.62 31.66 3.28
N GLY A 272 -4.04 30.72 2.43
CA GLY A 272 -4.77 31.05 1.23
C GLY A 272 -3.89 31.68 0.14
N CYS A 273 -2.57 31.70 0.34
CA CYS A 273 -1.61 32.10 -0.68
C CYS A 273 -1.88 31.34 -1.98
N GLU A 274 -1.91 32.09 -3.06
CA GLU A 274 -2.03 31.56 -4.41
C GLU A 274 -0.78 30.78 -4.76
N ALA A 275 -0.93 29.48 -5.04
CA ALA A 275 0.14 28.68 -5.60
C ALA A 275 0.11 28.77 -7.14
N ARG A 276 1.26 29.08 -7.74
CA ARG A 276 1.44 29.18 -9.20
C ARG A 276 2.68 28.40 -9.62
N LEU A 277 2.84 28.15 -10.93
CA LEU A 277 4.17 27.78 -11.41
C LEU A 277 4.96 29.04 -11.70
N PHE A 278 6.22 29.03 -11.28
CA PHE A 278 7.14 30.13 -11.52
C PHE A 278 8.54 29.57 -11.81
N PRO A 279 9.39 30.31 -12.56
CA PRO A 279 10.78 29.89 -12.75
C PRO A 279 11.47 29.60 -11.42
N THR A 280 12.23 28.51 -11.35
CA THR A 280 12.95 28.13 -10.15
C THR A 280 13.99 29.20 -9.80
N HIS A 281 13.91 29.73 -8.59
CA HIS A 281 14.83 30.75 -8.05
C HIS A 281 15.35 30.41 -6.64
N ASN A 282 14.97 29.26 -6.09
CA ASN A 282 15.36 28.78 -4.75
C ASN A 282 14.93 29.70 -3.61
N GLY A 283 13.92 30.56 -3.82
CA GLY A 283 13.31 31.32 -2.75
C GLY A 283 12.56 30.42 -1.77
N SER A 284 12.43 30.87 -0.53
CA SER A 284 11.70 30.14 0.51
C SER A 284 10.23 29.88 0.14
N ASN A 285 9.64 30.71 -0.73
CA ASN A 285 8.30 30.53 -1.27
C ASN A 285 8.19 29.41 -2.33
N GLN A 286 9.28 28.73 -2.67
CA GLN A 286 9.31 27.51 -3.50
C GLN A 286 9.60 26.24 -2.70
N LEU A 287 9.67 26.36 -1.37
CA LEU A 287 10.00 25.26 -0.45
C LEU A 287 8.81 24.89 0.41
N TRP A 288 8.54 23.59 0.48
CA TRP A 288 7.32 23.01 1.02
C TRP A 288 7.63 21.96 2.06
N THR A 289 6.85 21.94 3.15
CA THR A 289 6.93 20.89 4.16
C THR A 289 5.90 19.81 3.85
N PHE A 290 6.32 18.54 3.96
CA PHE A 290 5.47 17.38 3.79
C PHE A 290 5.33 16.68 5.14
N GLU A 291 4.28 16.99 5.87
CA GLU A 291 4.01 16.34 7.15
C GLU A 291 3.05 15.17 6.98
N GLN A 292 3.43 14.01 7.51
CA GLN A 292 2.51 12.88 7.55
C GLN A 292 1.31 13.20 8.46
N VAL A 293 0.11 12.93 7.97
CA VAL A 293 -1.12 12.88 8.75
C VAL A 293 -1.31 11.43 9.18
N LEU A 294 -1.25 11.18 10.48
CA LEU A 294 -1.55 9.86 11.04
C LEU A 294 -3.05 9.63 10.91
N CYS A 295 -3.43 8.45 10.41
CA CYS A 295 -4.82 8.01 10.45
C CYS A 295 -5.21 7.70 11.90
N ASP A 296 -6.35 8.25 12.34
CA ASP A 296 -7.06 7.79 13.54
C ASP A 296 -7.65 6.39 13.34
#